data_AF-A0A7L1C5Q8-F1
#
_entry.id   AF-A0A7L1C5Q8-F1
#
_cell.length_a   1.000
_cell.length_b   1.000
_cell.length_c   1.000
_cell.angle_alpha   90.00
_cell.angle_beta   90.00
_cell.angle_gamma   90.00
#
_symmetry.space_group_name_H-M   'P 1'
#
loop_
_entity.id
_entity.type
_entity.pdbx_description
1 polymer ?
#
loop_
_entity_poly.entity_id
_entity_poly.type
_entity_poly.pdbx_seq_one_letter_code
_entity_poly.pdbx_strand_id
1 'polypeptide(L)'
;GSSWNNCDFETNLCKVFPKLDLQPGWIRRNGQSGMGPPYSDPNGNESAYFLSLSSEIQPSSAALRTNVFLPTDEEHLCQIRFHYWVSQMSGMFMVGLQKHSEDTVTNIWQVSGELWNQWNVHTITINSTEKYEV
;
A
#
# COMPACT_ATOMS: atom_id res chain seq x y z
N GLY A 1 12.80 -16.66 -9.30
CA GLY A 1 11.74 -16.61 -8.28
C GLY A 1 12.30 -16.03 -7.00
N SER A 2 12.16 -14.72 -6.79
CA SER A 2 12.66 -14.02 -5.61
C SER A 2 11.48 -13.56 -4.75
N SER A 3 11.22 -14.34 -3.70
CA SER A 3 10.33 -14.07 -2.57
C SER A 3 10.88 -12.95 -1.64
N TRP A 4 11.40 -11.85 -2.20
CA TRP A 4 12.15 -10.85 -1.39
C TRP A 4 11.36 -9.62 -0.96
N ASN A 5 10.14 -9.42 -1.46
CA ASN A 5 9.38 -8.19 -1.24
C ASN A 5 8.01 -8.41 -0.56
N ASN A 6 7.85 -9.51 0.20
CA ASN A 6 6.64 -9.64 1.02
C ASN A 6 6.74 -8.69 2.22
N CYS A 7 5.70 -7.89 2.43
CA CYS A 7 5.61 -6.94 3.52
C CYS A 7 4.30 -7.19 4.27
N ASP A 8 4.41 -7.76 5.46
CA ASP A 8 3.28 -8.13 6.32
C ASP A 8 3.07 -7.16 7.50
N PHE A 9 3.99 -6.21 7.71
CA PHE A 9 3.99 -5.25 8.81
C PHE A 9 4.07 -5.86 10.23
N GLU A 10 4.42 -7.14 10.38
CA GLU A 10 4.39 -7.83 11.69
C GLU A 10 5.55 -7.45 12.59
N THR A 11 6.72 -7.17 12.01
CA THR A 11 7.94 -6.87 12.77
C THR A 11 8.43 -5.44 12.58
N ASN A 12 8.23 -4.90 11.38
CA ASN A 12 8.68 -3.57 11.00
C ASN A 12 7.87 -3.04 9.81
N LEU A 13 8.15 -1.82 9.41
CA LEU A 13 7.51 -1.09 8.31
C LEU A 13 8.00 -1.51 6.91
N CYS A 14 8.75 -2.61 6.84
CA CYS A 14 9.37 -3.19 5.65
C CYS A 14 10.41 -2.29 4.98
N LYS A 15 11.51 -2.90 4.53
CA LYS A 15 12.58 -2.16 3.83
C LYS A 15 12.15 -1.60 2.48
N VAL A 16 11.04 -2.10 1.94
CA VAL A 16 10.47 -1.64 0.68
C VAL A 16 9.93 -0.20 0.78
N PHE A 17 9.59 0.30 1.99
CA PHE A 17 9.06 1.65 2.19
C PHE A 17 10.04 2.53 3.00
N PRO A 18 11.14 2.99 2.39
CA PRO A 18 12.22 3.67 3.12
C PRO A 18 11.81 5.01 3.76
N LYS A 19 10.70 5.61 3.30
CA LYS A 19 10.21 6.91 3.76
C LYS A 19 8.95 6.81 4.63
N LEU A 20 8.50 5.60 5.00
CA LEU A 20 7.25 5.47 5.74
C LEU A 20 7.29 6.16 7.11
N ASP A 21 8.42 6.10 7.82
CA ASP A 21 8.61 6.81 9.10
C ASP A 21 8.56 8.34 8.96
N LEU A 22 8.69 8.86 7.74
CA LEU A 22 8.69 10.29 7.43
C LEU A 22 7.36 10.77 6.85
N GLN A 23 6.41 9.86 6.60
CA GLN A 23 5.14 10.14 5.96
C GLN A 23 4.05 10.40 7.01
N PRO A 24 3.53 11.64 7.10
CA PRO A 24 2.43 11.92 8.02
C PRO A 24 1.17 11.14 7.58
N GLY A 25 0.49 10.52 8.52
CA GLY A 25 -0.83 9.91 8.30
C GLY A 25 -0.86 8.39 8.32
N TRP A 26 0.20 7.68 7.92
CA TRP A 26 0.21 6.21 8.03
C TRP A 26 0.63 5.77 9.44
N ILE A 27 -0.15 4.89 10.04
CA ILE A 27 0.13 4.28 11.34
C ILE A 27 0.10 2.76 11.23
N ARG A 28 1.02 2.10 11.92
CA ARG A 28 1.00 0.65 12.12
C ARG A 28 0.12 0.34 13.33
N ARG A 29 -0.98 -0.39 13.11
CA ARG A 29 -1.91 -0.79 14.16
C ARG A 29 -2.38 -2.24 13.96
N ASN A 30 -3.13 -2.75 14.91
CA ASN A 30 -3.83 -4.02 14.80
C ASN A 30 -5.30 -3.85 15.18
N GLY A 31 -6.06 -4.95 15.14
CA GLY A 31 -7.48 -4.96 15.44
C GLY A 31 -7.84 -4.56 16.87
N GLN A 32 -6.91 -4.80 17.79
CA GLN A 32 -7.07 -4.55 19.23
C GLN A 32 -6.75 -3.10 19.63
N SER A 33 -6.35 -2.24 18.68
CA SER A 33 -5.95 -0.86 18.96
C SER A 33 -7.10 0.09 19.30
N GLY A 34 -8.36 -0.35 19.20
CA GLY A 34 -9.54 0.46 19.51
C GLY A 34 -9.82 1.60 18.52
N MET A 35 -9.19 1.58 17.34
CA MET A 35 -9.28 2.65 16.32
C MET A 35 -10.40 2.43 15.29
N GLY A 36 -11.38 1.58 15.61
CA GLY A 36 -12.45 1.19 14.69
C GLY A 36 -12.02 0.11 13.67
N PRO A 37 -12.89 -0.23 12.72
CA PRO A 37 -12.61 -1.26 11.72
C PRO A 37 -11.43 -0.86 10.79
N PRO A 38 -10.70 -1.83 10.23
CA PRO A 38 -10.82 -3.27 10.47
C PRO A 38 -10.35 -3.69 11.86
N TYR A 39 -10.98 -4.75 12.40
CA TYR A 39 -10.69 -5.34 13.72
C TYR A 39 -9.80 -6.59 13.64
N SER A 40 -9.37 -6.96 12.43
CA SER A 40 -8.45 -8.07 12.18
C SER A 40 -7.77 -7.86 10.84
N ASP A 41 -6.67 -8.59 10.62
CA ASP A 41 -6.00 -8.65 9.32
C ASP A 41 -6.87 -9.40 8.26
N PRO A 42 -6.43 -9.48 6.99
CA PRO A 42 -7.13 -10.23 5.95
C PRO A 42 -7.40 -11.70 6.26
N ASN A 43 -6.65 -12.31 7.19
CA ASN A 43 -6.81 -13.71 7.60
C ASN A 43 -7.66 -13.89 8.87
N GLY A 44 -8.17 -12.79 9.45
CA GLY A 44 -9.00 -12.83 10.66
C GLY A 44 -8.23 -12.79 11.99
N ASN A 45 -6.93 -12.49 11.97
CA ASN A 45 -6.11 -12.32 13.16
C ASN A 45 -6.21 -10.89 13.71
N GLU A 46 -6.72 -10.73 14.92
CA GLU A 46 -6.91 -9.43 15.58
C GLU A 46 -5.61 -8.81 16.10
N SER A 47 -4.59 -9.64 16.37
CA SER A 47 -3.29 -9.20 16.90
C SER A 47 -2.26 -8.91 15.82
N ALA A 48 -2.49 -9.39 14.59
CA ALA A 48 -1.67 -9.11 13.41
C ALA A 48 -1.73 -7.63 13.03
N TYR A 49 -0.60 -7.12 12.56
CA TYR A 49 -0.40 -5.71 12.26
C TYR A 49 -0.68 -5.38 10.80
N PHE A 50 -1.21 -4.19 10.58
CA PHE A 50 -1.45 -3.63 9.26
C PHE A 50 -1.27 -2.11 9.31
N LEU A 51 -1.14 -1.51 8.12
CA LEU A 51 -1.13 -0.06 7.99
C LEU A 51 -2.54 0.50 7.89
N SER A 52 -2.75 1.63 8.55
CA SER A 52 -4.01 2.36 8.56
C SER A 52 -3.73 3.85 8.50
N LEU A 53 -4.68 4.63 7.98
CA LEU A 53 -4.59 6.08 8.07
C LEU A 53 -5.02 6.53 9.46
N SER A 54 -4.21 7.40 10.07
CA SER A 54 -4.49 8.02 11.36
C SER A 54 -5.75 8.86 11.26
N SER A 55 -6.63 8.74 12.25
CA SER A 55 -7.78 9.64 12.41
C SER A 55 -7.40 10.94 13.14
N GLU A 56 -6.30 10.93 13.89
CA GLU A 56 -5.80 12.06 14.68
C GLU A 56 -5.07 13.08 13.82
N ILE A 57 -4.28 12.58 12.87
CA ILE A 57 -3.65 13.38 11.82
C ILE A 57 -4.60 13.29 10.64
N GLN A 58 -5.28 14.37 10.28
CA GLN A 58 -6.11 14.45 9.07
C GLN A 58 -5.30 15.09 7.93
N PRO A 59 -4.32 14.41 7.33
CA PRO A 59 -3.62 14.97 6.19
C PRO A 59 -4.58 15.01 4.99
N SER A 60 -4.39 16.00 4.11
CA SER A 60 -5.10 16.05 2.83
C SER A 60 -4.70 14.89 1.90
N SER A 61 -3.51 14.32 2.09
CA SER A 61 -3.04 13.10 1.45
C SER A 61 -1.91 12.44 2.26
N ALA A 62 -1.80 11.11 2.17
CA ALA A 62 -0.68 10.34 2.73
C ALA A 62 -0.25 9.29 1.69
N ALA A 63 1.05 9.22 1.37
CA ALA A 63 1.53 8.46 0.21
C ALA A 63 2.54 7.39 0.63
N LEU A 64 2.25 6.13 0.41
CA LEU A 64 3.28 5.10 0.57
C LEU A 64 4.14 5.06 -0.71
N ARG A 65 5.47 5.10 -0.59
CA ARG A 65 6.37 5.05 -1.76
C ARG A 65 7.42 3.96 -1.59
N THR A 66 7.54 3.08 -2.58
CA THR A 66 8.51 1.99 -2.58
C THR A 66 9.94 2.47 -2.78
N ASN A 67 10.89 1.56 -2.65
CA ASN A 67 12.20 1.70 -3.29
C ASN A 67 12.08 1.61 -4.82
N VAL A 68 13.13 2.06 -5.50
CA VAL A 68 13.25 1.96 -6.95
C VAL A 68 13.35 0.49 -7.38
N PHE A 69 12.39 0.05 -8.19
CA PHE A 69 12.42 -1.22 -8.91
C PHE A 69 13.18 -1.10 -10.23
N LEU A 70 13.75 -2.23 -10.67
CA LEU A 70 14.41 -2.36 -11.96
C LEU A 70 13.37 -2.53 -13.08
N PRO A 71 13.73 -2.23 -14.35
CA PRO A 71 12.87 -2.49 -15.50
C PRO A 71 12.35 -3.92 -15.55
N THR A 72 11.15 -4.10 -16.09
CA THR A 72 10.53 -5.40 -16.38
C THR A 72 10.73 -5.79 -17.83
N ASP A 73 10.75 -7.08 -18.12
CA ASP A 73 10.75 -7.65 -19.47
C ASP A 73 9.90 -8.93 -19.51
N GLU A 74 9.90 -9.65 -20.64
CA GLU A 74 9.12 -10.89 -20.81
C GLU A 74 9.54 -12.01 -19.83
N GLU A 75 10.78 -12.00 -19.36
CA GLU A 75 11.31 -12.97 -18.41
C GLU A 75 11.20 -12.48 -16.95
N HIS A 76 11.09 -11.16 -16.74
CA HIS A 76 11.10 -10.47 -15.46
C HIS A 76 9.84 -9.62 -15.27
N LEU A 77 8.70 -10.29 -15.04
CA LEU A 77 7.44 -9.61 -14.70
C LEU A 77 7.44 -9.12 -13.25
N CYS A 78 6.90 -7.93 -13.02
CA CYS A 78 6.62 -7.42 -11.68
C CYS A 78 5.11 -7.47 -11.41
N GLN A 79 4.73 -8.18 -10.35
CA GLN A 79 3.36 -8.21 -9.85
C GLN A 79 3.33 -7.73 -8.40
N ILE A 80 2.51 -6.72 -8.15
CA ILE A 80 2.27 -6.19 -6.80
C ILE A 80 0.89 -6.62 -6.37
N ARG A 81 0.85 -7.50 -5.37
CA ARG A 81 -0.38 -7.96 -4.74
C ARG A 81 -0.48 -7.34 -3.36
N PHE A 82 -1.60 -6.68 -3.08
CA PHE A 82 -1.85 -6.06 -1.78
C PHE A 82 -3.27 -6.31 -1.31
N HIS A 83 -3.43 -6.37 0.01
CA HIS A 83 -4.72 -6.43 0.67
C HIS A 83 -5.06 -5.04 1.18
N TYR A 84 -6.30 -4.60 0.98
CA TYR A 84 -6.75 -3.27 1.39
C TYR A 84 -8.14 -3.33 1.99
N TRP A 85 -8.40 -2.40 2.90
CA TRP A 85 -9.70 -2.16 3.48
C TRP A 85 -10.04 -0.68 3.29
N VAL A 86 -11.16 -0.39 2.65
CA VAL A 86 -11.67 0.96 2.46
C VAL A 86 -13.10 1.00 3.00
N SER A 87 -13.28 1.65 4.16
CA SER A 87 -14.61 1.95 4.70
C SER A 87 -15.13 3.26 4.13
N GLN A 88 -16.30 3.73 4.59
CA GLN A 88 -16.80 5.07 4.26
C GLN A 88 -15.71 6.12 4.52
N MET A 89 -15.08 6.58 3.44
CA MET A 89 -14.07 7.62 3.43
C MET A 89 -14.47 8.62 2.36
N SER A 90 -14.39 9.92 2.69
CA SER A 90 -14.53 11.02 1.73
C SER A 90 -13.24 11.19 0.91
N GLY A 91 -12.66 10.09 0.44
CA GLY A 91 -11.32 10.06 -0.15
C GLY A 91 -11.15 8.94 -1.17
N MET A 92 -9.96 8.91 -1.78
CA MET A 92 -9.58 7.97 -2.83
C MET A 92 -8.31 7.26 -2.41
N PHE A 93 -8.31 5.93 -2.51
CA PHE A 93 -7.08 5.15 -2.41
C PHE A 93 -6.57 4.89 -3.82
N MET A 94 -5.34 5.33 -4.12
CA MET A 94 -4.72 5.27 -5.44
C MET A 94 -3.38 4.57 -5.35
N VAL A 95 -3.07 3.78 -6.37
CA VAL A 95 -1.72 3.29 -6.64
C VAL A 95 -1.18 4.05 -7.84
N GLY A 96 -0.06 4.73 -7.61
CA GLY A 96 0.66 5.48 -8.63
C GLY A 96 1.85 4.69 -9.17
N LEU A 97 2.31 5.06 -10.35
CA LEU A 97 3.56 4.59 -10.94
C LEU A 97 4.36 5.82 -11.35
N GLN A 98 5.57 5.96 -10.82
CA GLN A 98 6.51 6.98 -11.26
C GLN A 98 7.72 6.32 -11.91
N LYS A 99 7.89 6.54 -13.22
CA LYS A 99 9.12 6.13 -13.92
C LYS A 99 10.23 7.13 -13.67
N HIS A 100 11.47 6.67 -13.68
CA HIS A 100 12.64 7.51 -13.42
C HIS A 100 12.82 8.67 -14.42
N SER A 101 12.35 8.50 -15.67
CA SER A 101 12.37 9.53 -16.70
C SER A 101 11.25 10.56 -16.57
N GLU A 102 10.27 10.31 -15.70
CA GLU A 102 9.05 11.11 -15.54
C GLU A 102 9.01 11.74 -14.14
N ASP A 103 8.77 13.05 -14.08
CA ASP A 103 8.52 13.75 -12.81
C ASP A 103 7.07 13.57 -12.31
N THR A 104 6.21 12.99 -13.14
CA THR A 104 4.78 12.82 -12.85
C THR A 104 4.46 11.40 -12.37
N VAL A 105 3.57 11.30 -11.38
CA VAL A 105 3.00 10.02 -10.96
C VAL A 105 1.81 9.70 -11.85
N THR A 106 1.87 8.57 -12.56
CA THR A 106 0.75 8.05 -13.36
C THR A 106 -0.14 7.18 -12.48
N ASN A 107 -1.44 7.45 -12.45
CA ASN A 107 -2.40 6.59 -11.77
C ASN A 107 -2.61 5.29 -12.54
N ILE A 108 -2.31 4.15 -11.91
CA ILE A 108 -2.45 2.83 -12.51
C ILE A 108 -3.59 2.01 -11.89
N TRP A 109 -4.08 2.41 -10.71
CA TRP A 109 -5.25 1.81 -10.06
C TRP A 109 -5.81 2.76 -9.00
N GLN A 110 -7.13 2.79 -8.83
CA GLN A 110 -7.77 3.54 -7.76
C GLN A 110 -9.08 2.91 -7.31
N VAL A 111 -9.48 3.20 -6.08
CA VAL A 111 -10.80 2.89 -5.53
C VAL A 111 -11.30 4.07 -4.70
N SER A 112 -12.59 4.39 -4.85
CA SER A 112 -13.30 5.38 -4.05
C SER A 112 -14.27 4.70 -3.08
N GLY A 113 -14.64 5.40 -2.00
CA GLY A 113 -15.42 4.90 -0.87
C GLY A 113 -16.87 4.48 -1.17
N GLU A 114 -17.06 3.46 -1.98
CA GLU A 114 -18.24 2.60 -1.88
C GLU A 114 -18.08 1.64 -0.68
N LEU A 115 -19.19 1.18 -0.11
CA LEU A 115 -19.25 0.43 1.15
C LEU A 115 -18.65 -0.98 1.04
N TRP A 116 -17.32 -1.07 0.99
CA TRP A 116 -16.58 -2.33 1.04
C TRP A 116 -16.00 -2.52 2.44
N ASN A 117 -16.89 -2.73 3.43
CA ASN A 117 -16.52 -3.04 4.82
C ASN A 117 -15.96 -4.47 4.95
N GLN A 118 -14.98 -4.81 4.11
CA GLN A 118 -14.32 -6.10 4.05
C GLN A 118 -12.90 -5.92 3.48
N TRP A 119 -12.02 -6.87 3.80
CA TRP A 119 -10.72 -6.94 3.15
C TRP A 119 -10.89 -7.35 1.69
N ASN A 120 -10.25 -6.59 0.80
CA ASN A 120 -10.17 -6.88 -0.62
C ASN A 120 -8.72 -7.13 -1.00
N VAL A 121 -8.52 -7.83 -2.10
CA VAL A 121 -7.20 -8.09 -2.66
C VAL A 121 -7.15 -7.61 -4.09
N HIS A 122 -6.08 -6.91 -4.44
CA HIS A 122 -5.82 -6.51 -5.82
C HIS A 122 -4.41 -6.91 -6.22
N THR A 123 -4.22 -7.23 -7.50
CA THR A 123 -2.91 -7.55 -8.07
C THR A 123 -2.72 -6.70 -9.31
N ILE A 124 -1.66 -5.89 -9.31
CA ILE A 124 -1.28 -5.05 -10.44
C ILE A 124 -0.05 -5.67 -11.09
N THR A 125 -0.08 -5.83 -12.40
CA THR A 125 1.09 -6.18 -13.20
C THR A 125 1.70 -4.89 -13.72
N ILE A 126 2.97 -4.65 -13.42
CA ILE A 126 3.70 -3.49 -13.91
C ILE A 126 4.51 -3.89 -15.13
N ASN A 127 4.42 -3.06 -16.16
CA ASN A 127 5.28 -3.14 -17.33
C ASN A 127 5.98 -1.79 -17.51
N SER A 128 7.29 -1.76 -17.29
CA SER A 128 8.13 -0.58 -17.43
C SER A 128 9.49 -0.96 -18.01
N THR A 129 9.88 -0.30 -19.09
CA THR A 129 11.22 -0.45 -19.72
C THR A 129 12.31 0.33 -18.98
N GLU A 130 11.93 1.09 -17.95
CA GLU A 130 12.83 1.92 -17.15
C GLU A 130 12.62 1.63 -15.65
N LYS A 131 13.56 2.09 -14.81
CA LYS A 131 13.41 2.04 -13.36
C LYS A 131 12.16 2.80 -12.91
N TYR A 132 11.47 2.30 -11.90
CA TYR A 132 10.21 2.88 -11.43
C TYR A 132 10.02 2.73 -9.92
N GLU A 133 9.13 3.55 -9.36
CA GLU A 133 8.64 3.46 -7.99
C GLU A 133 7.11 3.43 -8.01
N VAL A 134 6.53 2.85 -6.95
CA VAL A 134 5.09 2.68 -6.76
C VAL A 134 4.67 3.37 -5.47
#